data_AF-A0A9J6CIT7-F1
#
_entry.id   AF-A0A9J6CIT7-F1
#
_cell.length_a   1.000
_cell.length_b   1.000
_cell.length_c   1.000
_cell.angle_alpha   90.00
_cell.angle_beta   90.00
_cell.angle_gamma   90.00
#
_symmetry.space_group_name_H-M   'P 1'
#
loop_
_entity.id
_entity.type
_entity.pdbx_description
1 polymer ?
#
loop_
_entity_poly.entity_id
_entity_poly.type
_entity_poly.pdbx_seq_one_letter_code
_entity_poly.pdbx_strand_id
1 'polypeptide(L)'
;MDQVADMNQTHQIFEAVMKRLYELHETDIDIDHKEQILRLSEVEGAVSSTKSLSGGERSYSTVAFLISLWNCVVHPFFFLEEYDVFSDEYNRHTMTLFC
;
A
#
# COMPACT_ATOMS: atom_id res chain seq x y z
N MET A 1 -15.69 20.34 -3.71
CA MET A 1 -14.87 20.57 -2.51
C MET A 1 -15.15 19.34 -1.67
N ASP A 2 -14.43 18.21 -1.76
CA ASP A 2 -13.01 18.07 -1.37
C ASP A 2 -12.34 16.79 -1.92
N GLN A 3 -12.56 16.42 -3.18
CA GLN A 3 -11.99 15.17 -3.72
C GLN A 3 -10.46 15.20 -3.95
N VAL A 4 -9.85 16.40 -3.97
CA VAL A 4 -8.42 16.59 -4.25
C VAL A 4 -7.56 16.62 -2.97
N ALA A 5 -8.17 16.86 -1.81
CA ALA A 5 -7.49 16.80 -0.51
C ALA A 5 -7.17 15.35 -0.09
N ASP A 6 -7.83 14.38 -0.72
CA ASP A 6 -7.83 12.97 -0.31
C ASP A 6 -6.70 12.13 -0.93
N MET A 7 -6.37 12.38 -2.20
CA MET A 7 -5.38 11.56 -2.94
C MET A 7 -3.94 11.79 -2.46
N ASN A 8 -3.59 13.04 -2.17
CA ASN A 8 -2.28 13.38 -1.61
C ASN A 8 -2.11 12.79 -0.21
N GLN A 9 -3.21 12.73 0.57
CA GLN A 9 -3.20 12.10 1.89
C GLN A 9 -3.05 10.58 1.76
N THR A 10 -3.75 9.95 0.81
CA THR A 10 -3.60 8.51 0.50
C THR A 10 -2.15 8.18 0.16
N HIS A 11 -1.53 8.95 -0.74
CA HIS A 11 -0.13 8.74 -1.15
C HIS A 11 0.85 8.88 0.03
N GLN A 12 0.72 9.92 0.84
CA GLN A 12 1.56 10.12 2.03
C GLN A 12 1.41 8.99 3.06
N ILE A 13 0.18 8.52 3.29
CA ILE A 13 -0.07 7.42 4.22
C ILE A 13 0.50 6.11 3.66
N PHE A 14 0.32 5.87 2.37
CA PHE A 14 0.88 4.70 1.69
C PHE A 14 2.41 4.65 1.85
N GLU A 15 3.12 5.74 1.53
CA GLU A 15 4.57 5.83 1.70
C GLU A 15 4.99 5.60 3.16
N ALA A 16 4.26 6.19 4.11
CA ALA A 16 4.54 6.04 5.54
C ALA A 16 4.35 4.60 6.03
N VAL A 17 3.30 3.92 5.56
CA VAL A 17 3.04 2.51 5.90
C VAL A 17 4.08 1.60 5.24
N MET A 18 4.38 1.79 3.95
CA MET A 18 5.38 1.00 3.24
C MET A 18 6.77 1.12 3.85
N LYS A 19 7.19 2.35 4.22
CA LYS A 19 8.47 2.57 4.91
C LYS A 19 8.57 1.83 6.24
N ARG A 20 7.44 1.59 6.91
CA ARG A 20 7.37 0.90 8.20
C ARG A 20 7.21 -0.61 8.07
N LEU A 21 6.59 -1.09 7.00
CA LEU A 21 6.43 -2.52 6.71
C LEU A 21 7.64 -3.11 5.98
N TYR A 22 8.36 -2.29 5.22
CA TYR A 22 9.32 -2.78 4.23
C TYR A 22 10.56 -1.88 4.23
N GLU A 23 11.19 -1.72 5.41
CA GLU A 23 12.30 -0.82 5.81
C GLU A 23 13.45 -0.60 4.79
N LEU A 24 13.52 -1.35 3.69
CA LEU A 24 14.65 -1.42 2.76
C LEU A 24 14.37 -0.92 1.32
N HIS A 25 13.12 -0.78 0.87
CA HIS A 25 12.83 -0.40 -0.53
C HIS A 25 11.84 0.77 -0.64
N GLU A 26 12.21 1.80 -1.41
CA GLU A 26 11.30 2.88 -1.79
C GLU A 26 10.32 2.36 -2.84
N THR A 27 9.03 2.40 -2.51
CA THR A 27 7.92 2.01 -3.39
C THR A 27 7.03 3.21 -3.63
N ASP A 28 6.66 3.46 -4.88
CA ASP A 28 5.75 4.52 -5.27
C ASP A 28 4.41 3.96 -5.75
N ILE A 29 3.35 4.74 -5.51
CA ILE A 29 1.99 4.44 -5.93
C ILE A 29 1.47 5.57 -6.81
N ASP A 30 1.18 5.26 -8.07
CA ASP A 30 0.59 6.19 -9.02
C ASP A 30 -0.89 5.85 -9.21
N ILE A 31 -1.75 6.77 -8.79
CA ILE A 31 -3.21 6.65 -8.84
C ILE A 31 -3.76 7.72 -9.80
N ASP A 32 -4.04 7.33 -11.05
CA ASP A 32 -4.74 8.16 -12.00
C ASP A 32 -6.20 7.71 -12.11
N HIS A 33 -7.08 8.43 -11.40
CA HIS A 33 -8.51 8.17 -11.43
C HIS A 33 -9.15 8.47 -12.79
N LYS A 34 -8.62 9.39 -13.60
CA LYS A 34 -9.22 9.73 -14.90
C LYS A 34 -8.99 8.62 -15.91
N GLU A 35 -7.77 8.10 -15.94
CA GLU A 35 -7.38 7.01 -16.84
C GLU A 35 -7.66 5.62 -16.24
N GLN A 36 -8.19 5.56 -15.00
CA GLN A 36 -8.46 4.31 -14.25
C GLN A 36 -7.20 3.45 -14.08
N ILE A 37 -6.09 4.12 -13.77
CA ILE A 37 -4.78 3.50 -13.63
C ILE A 37 -4.41 3.47 -12.14
N LEU A 38 -3.98 2.30 -11.69
CA LEU A 38 -3.27 2.10 -10.43
C LEU A 38 -1.95 1.41 -10.75
N ARG A 39 -0.83 2.06 -10.46
CA ARG A 39 0.51 1.51 -10.66
C ARG A 39 1.25 1.49 -9.34
N LEU A 40 1.95 0.40 -9.12
CA LEU A 40 2.91 0.22 -8.03
C LEU A 40 4.26 0.02 -8.69
N SER A 41 5.25 0.81 -8.30
CA SER A 41 6.61 0.73 -8.84
C SER A 41 7.64 0.76 -7.72
N GLU A 42 8.69 -0.03 -7.88
CA GLU A 42 9.89 0.03 -7.07
C GLU A 42 10.80 1.14 -7.61
N VAL A 43 11.33 2.01 -6.75
CA VAL A 43 12.08 3.22 -7.16
C VAL A 43 13.48 2.86 -7.73
N GLU A 44 13.94 1.62 -7.60
CA GLU A 44 15.17 1.13 -8.23
C GLU A 44 15.01 0.85 -9.75
N GLY A 45 14.88 1.90 -10.53
CA GLY A 45 15.41 1.98 -11.91
C GLY A 45 14.68 1.22 -13.02
N ALA A 46 13.62 0.47 -12.75
CA ALA A 46 12.78 -0.12 -13.78
C ALA A 46 11.31 0.09 -13.43
N VAL A 47 10.51 0.62 -14.37
CA VAL A 47 9.04 0.60 -14.26
C VAL A 47 8.62 -0.85 -14.27
N SER A 48 8.55 -1.42 -13.08
CA SER A 48 8.40 -2.83 -12.86
C SER A 48 6.90 -3.05 -12.65
N SER A 49 6.26 -3.68 -13.64
CA SER A 49 4.87 -4.11 -13.49
C SER A 49 4.73 -4.90 -12.17
N THR A 50 3.59 -4.85 -11.49
CA THR A 50 3.29 -5.66 -10.28
C THR A 50 3.63 -7.16 -10.40
N LYS A 51 3.79 -7.67 -11.64
CA LYS A 51 4.28 -9.01 -11.97
C LYS A 51 5.74 -9.27 -11.56
N SER A 52 6.55 -8.24 -11.46
CA SER A 52 7.98 -8.32 -11.11
C SER A 52 8.24 -8.30 -9.61
N LEU A 53 7.26 -7.83 -8.82
CA LEU A 53 7.31 -7.85 -7.37
C LEU A 53 7.36 -9.29 -6.83
N SER A 54 7.95 -9.49 -5.66
CA SER A 54 7.87 -10.72 -4.88
C SER A 54 6.44 -10.97 -4.37
N GLY A 55 6.17 -12.17 -3.87
CA GLY A 55 4.89 -12.48 -3.22
C GLY A 55 4.64 -11.56 -2.02
N GLY A 56 5.66 -11.35 -1.19
CA GLY A 56 5.61 -10.46 -0.04
C GLY A 56 5.39 -9.01 -0.44
N GLU A 57 6.16 -8.48 -1.39
CA GLU A 57 6.02 -7.09 -1.88
C GLU A 57 4.61 -6.78 -2.38
N ARG A 58 3.99 -7.73 -3.10
CA ARG A 58 2.59 -7.58 -3.51
C ARG A 58 1.65 -7.54 -2.31
N SER A 59 1.83 -8.42 -1.33
CA SER A 59 1.01 -8.44 -0.11
C SER A 59 1.16 -7.16 0.71
N TYR A 60 2.40 -6.70 0.96
CA TYR A 60 2.67 -5.47 1.70
C TYR A 60 2.10 -4.25 0.98
N SER A 61 2.33 -4.12 -0.32
CA SER A 61 1.80 -3.01 -1.11
C SER A 61 0.27 -3.01 -1.13
N THR A 62 -0.36 -4.19 -1.19
CA THR A 62 -1.83 -4.31 -1.16
C THR A 62 -2.38 -3.86 0.19
N VAL A 63 -1.80 -4.31 1.30
CA VAL A 63 -2.25 -3.94 2.65
C VAL A 63 -1.98 -2.46 2.94
N ALA A 64 -0.81 -1.94 2.55
CA ALA A 64 -0.50 -0.51 2.68
C ALA A 64 -1.49 0.35 1.90
N PHE A 65 -1.88 -0.08 0.70
CA PHE A 65 -2.89 0.61 -0.08
C PHE A 65 -4.27 0.59 0.59
N LEU A 66 -4.71 -0.57 1.11
CA LEU A 66 -5.98 -0.68 1.83
C LEU A 66 -6.01 0.21 3.07
N ILE A 67 -4.96 0.20 3.89
CA ILE A 67 -4.83 1.07 5.06
C ILE A 67 -4.88 2.54 4.66
N SER A 68 -4.17 2.94 3.59
CA SER A 68 -4.18 4.33 3.11
C SER A 68 -5.58 4.78 2.69
N LEU A 69 -6.33 3.92 2.01
CA LEU A 69 -7.71 4.18 1.61
C LEU A 69 -8.66 4.25 2.80
N TRP A 70 -8.49 3.38 3.80
CA TRP A 70 -9.31 3.37 5.00
C TRP A 70 -9.15 4.61 5.87
N ASN A 71 -7.98 5.25 5.84
CA ASN A 71 -7.76 6.52 6.53
C ASN A 71 -8.40 7.71 5.81
N CYS A 72 -8.67 7.55 4.51
CA CYS A 72 -9.25 8.56 3.64
C CYS A 72 -10.78 8.49 3.58
N VAL A 73 -11.36 7.33 3.90
CA VAL A 73 -12.80 7.10 3.79
C VAL A 73 -13.39 6.60 5.11
N VAL A 74 -14.49 7.22 5.55
CA VAL A 74 -15.19 6.85 6.78
C VAL A 74 -15.95 5.53 6.58
N HIS A 75 -15.60 4.50 7.36
CA HIS A 75 -16.27 3.21 7.37
C HIS A 75 -16.46 2.69 8.81
N PRO A 76 -17.50 1.88 9.09
CA PRO A 76 -17.81 1.41 10.44
C PRO A 76 -16.93 0.24 10.92
N PHE A 77 -16.29 -0.51 10.03
CA PHE A 77 -15.35 -1.59 10.34
C PHE A 77 -14.59 -2.03 9.07
N PHE A 78 -13.46 -2.72 9.27
CA PHE A 78 -12.65 -3.32 8.21
C PHE A 78 -12.36 -4.79 8.51
N PHE A 79 -12.09 -5.58 7.49
CA PHE A 79 -11.68 -6.98 7.62
C PHE A 79 -10.66 -7.31 6.54
N LEU A 80 -9.64 -8.08 6.93
CA LEU A 80 -8.67 -8.69 6.02
C LEU A 80 -8.62 -10.16 6.32
N GLU A 81 -8.67 -10.96 5.26
CA GLU A 81 -8.47 -12.40 5.34
C GLU A 81 -7.17 -12.73 4.59
N GLU A 82 -6.41 -13.69 5.11
CA GLU A 82 -5.18 -14.23 4.49
C GLU A 82 -4.15 -13.16 4.07
N TYR A 83 -4.11 -12.01 4.75
CA TYR A 83 -3.20 -10.92 4.39
C TYR A 83 -1.72 -11.24 4.64
N ASP A 84 -1.43 -12.26 5.46
CA ASP A 84 -0.10 -12.60 5.93
C ASP A 84 0.54 -13.83 5.29
N VAL A 85 -0.11 -14.43 4.29
CA VAL A 85 0.35 -15.67 3.62
C VAL A 85 1.79 -15.56 3.09
N PHE A 86 2.18 -14.38 2.62
CA PHE A 86 3.52 -14.11 2.06
C PHE A 86 4.42 -13.28 2.98
N SER A 87 4.00 -13.03 4.22
CA SER A 87 4.75 -12.22 5.17
C SER A 87 5.67 -13.07 6.03
N ASP A 88 6.79 -12.52 6.48
CA ASP A 88 7.60 -13.15 7.53
C ASP A 88 7.03 -12.84 8.92
N GLU A 89 7.62 -13.39 9.98
CA GLU A 89 7.10 -13.25 11.36
C GLU A 89 7.16 -11.80 11.87
N TYR A 90 8.21 -11.06 11.52
CA TYR A 90 8.38 -9.68 11.95
C TYR A 90 7.36 -8.77 11.25
N ASN A 91 7.26 -8.89 9.94
CA ASN A 91 6.35 -8.09 9.14
C ASN A 91 4.89 -8.46 9.36
N ARG A 92 4.58 -9.73 9.68
CA ARG A 92 3.26 -10.14 10.18
C ARG A 92 2.81 -9.32 11.37
N HIS A 93 3.67 -9.25 12.40
CA HIS A 93 3.35 -8.54 13.62
C HIS A 93 3.08 -7.06 13.34
N THR A 94 3.90 -6.44 12.50
CA THR A 94 3.74 -5.05 12.10
C THR A 94 2.45 -4.82 11.32
N MET A 95 2.10 -5.69 10.36
CA MET A 95 0.84 -5.59 9.61
C MET A 95 -0.39 -5.73 10.53
N THR A 96 -0.39 -6.68 11.46
CA THR A 96 -1.49 -6.84 12.43
C THR A 96 -1.69 -5.60 13.29
N LEU A 97 -0.63 -4.86 13.62
CA LEU A 97 -0.72 -3.63 14.42
C LEU A 97 -1.37 -2.45 13.66
N PHE A 98 -1.33 -2.46 12.33
CA PHE A 98 -1.92 -1.41 11.50
C PHE A 98 -3.39 -1.65 11.15
N CYS A 99 -3.88 -2.88 11.33
CA CYS A 99 -5.27 -3.26 11.09
C CYS A 99 -6.10 -3.12 12.36
#